data_AF-A0A497XPN3-F1
#
_entry.id   AF-A0A497XPN3-F1
#
_cell.length_a   1.000
_cell.length_b   1.000
_cell.length_c   1.000
_cell.angle_alpha   90.00
_cell.angle_beta   90.00
_cell.angle_gamma   90.00
#
_symmetry.space_group_name_H-M   'P 1'
#
loop_
_entity.id
_entity.type
_entity.pdbx_description
1 polymer ?
#
loop_
_entity_poly.entity_id
_entity_poly.type
_entity_poly.pdbx_seq_one_letter_code
_entity_poly.pdbx_strand_id
1 'polypeptide(L)'
;MKLQTAVRSESHIEDVKQFLKKHYPEKYSPIENWQELSIKLHAEPIGEGNYIVLMEVPEEDFAKLTDIFPSEEEALGAFMTTAQEAGWEIVPQSYVVYHAEFEGDLLIAAVKTEEGISKHDQLHLEEMIQKMLRYPRVIVYSSDVLTYIKDLYPEVDSKAYIVSREIARAVGRAPELEDIAKLYGKDVSTLEGKLELIEELLRNPVKLPGGEVNIKPYYYPVEV
;
A
#
# COMPACT_ATOMS: atom_id res chain seq x y z
N MET A 1 -11.10 0.80 12.86
CA MET A 1 -10.32 1.38 11.74
C MET A 1 -8.86 1.65 12.09
N LYS A 2 -7.96 1.54 11.10
CA LYS A 2 -6.52 1.88 11.22
C LYS A 2 -6.05 2.82 10.12
N LEU A 3 -5.41 3.92 10.51
CA LEU A 3 -4.76 4.88 9.62
C LEU A 3 -3.25 4.91 9.88
N GLN A 4 -2.51 5.43 8.93
CA GLN A 4 -1.06 5.56 9.02
C GLN A 4 -0.57 6.84 8.36
N THR A 5 0.61 7.30 8.78
CA THR A 5 1.30 8.41 8.14
C THR A 5 2.81 8.30 8.37
N ALA A 6 3.61 8.75 7.39
CA ALA A 6 5.06 8.75 7.51
C ALA A 6 5.58 10.04 8.16
N VAL A 7 6.56 9.93 9.05
CA VAL A 7 7.23 11.06 9.70
C VAL A 7 8.73 10.83 9.78
N ARG A 8 9.50 11.91 9.99
CA ARG A 8 10.95 11.84 10.21
C ARG A 8 11.30 12.35 11.60
N SER A 9 12.20 11.65 12.26
CA SER A 9 12.74 12.02 13.56
C SER A 9 14.20 11.59 13.67
N GLU A 10 15.04 12.48 14.20
CA GLU A 10 16.46 12.19 14.48
C GLU A 10 16.62 11.35 15.76
N SER A 11 15.59 11.30 16.60
CA SER A 11 15.55 10.56 17.85
C SER A 11 14.38 9.59 17.89
N HIS A 12 14.46 8.60 18.78
CA HIS A 12 13.32 7.73 19.06
C HIS A 12 12.09 8.53 19.51
N ILE A 13 10.91 8.15 19.02
CA ILE A 13 9.65 8.81 19.34
C ILE A 13 9.04 8.11 20.56
N GLU A 14 9.18 8.73 21.74
CA GLU A 14 8.61 8.20 22.99
C GLU A 14 7.14 8.59 23.16
N ASP A 15 6.80 9.86 22.94
CA ASP A 15 5.43 10.38 22.97
C ASP A 15 5.01 10.83 21.56
N VAL A 16 4.28 9.95 20.88
CA VAL A 16 3.78 10.21 19.52
C VAL A 16 2.87 11.43 19.46
N LYS A 17 2.04 11.63 20.50
CA LYS A 17 1.06 12.73 20.53
C LYS A 17 1.78 14.07 20.64
N GLN A 18 2.71 14.18 21.57
CA GLN A 18 3.51 15.40 21.75
C GLN A 18 4.42 15.66 20.54
N PHE A 19 5.00 14.60 19.96
CA PHE A 19 5.83 14.69 18.77
C PHE A 19 5.06 15.25 17.58
N LEU A 20 3.90 14.67 17.26
CA LEU A 20 3.04 15.15 16.18
C LEU A 20 2.61 16.60 16.42
N LYS A 21 2.16 16.93 17.63
CA LYS A 21 1.74 18.30 17.97
C LYS A 21 2.83 19.35 17.70
N LYS A 22 4.08 19.00 17.98
CA LYS A 22 5.22 19.93 17.85
C LYS A 22 5.77 20.00 16.43
N HIS A 23 5.87 18.86 15.74
CA HIS A 23 6.63 18.74 14.49
C HIS A 23 5.74 18.59 13.25
N TYR A 24 4.51 18.13 13.42
CA TYR A 24 3.55 17.85 12.35
C TYR A 24 2.13 18.29 12.78
N PRO A 25 1.90 19.59 13.05
CA PRO A 25 0.62 20.08 13.59
C PRO A 25 -0.58 19.75 12.68
N GLU A 26 -0.39 19.76 11.36
CA GLU A 26 -1.40 19.34 10.39
C GLU A 26 -1.84 17.88 10.65
N LYS A 27 -0.87 16.97 10.80
CA LYS A 27 -1.12 15.54 11.10
C LYS A 27 -1.69 15.33 12.50
N TYR A 28 -1.43 16.25 13.43
CA TYR A 28 -1.98 16.22 14.78
C TYR A 28 -3.44 16.71 14.85
N SER A 29 -3.88 17.53 13.89
CA SER A 29 -5.20 18.16 13.91
C SER A 29 -6.39 17.18 14.08
N PRO A 30 -6.42 15.97 13.48
CA PRO A 30 -7.53 15.06 13.71
C PRO A 30 -7.59 14.56 15.15
N ILE A 31 -6.44 14.43 15.83
CA ILE A 31 -6.36 14.02 17.24
C ILE A 31 -6.82 15.14 18.18
N GLU A 32 -6.62 16.40 17.78
CA GLU A 32 -7.05 17.56 18.57
C GLU A 32 -8.54 17.86 18.39
N ASN A 33 -9.07 17.67 17.18
CA ASN A 33 -10.44 18.03 16.81
C ASN A 33 -11.47 16.94 17.13
N TRP A 34 -11.05 15.68 17.28
CA TRP A 34 -11.93 14.53 17.53
C TRP A 34 -11.62 13.88 18.89
N GLN A 35 -11.72 14.66 19.96
CA GLN A 35 -11.33 14.23 21.32
C GLN A 35 -12.28 13.19 21.93
N GLU A 36 -13.49 13.09 21.37
CA GLU A 36 -14.53 12.13 21.73
C GLU A 36 -14.15 10.69 21.33
N LEU A 37 -13.25 10.55 20.35
CA LEU A 37 -12.76 9.27 19.86
C LEU A 37 -11.60 8.77 20.74
N SER A 38 -11.58 7.46 21.02
CA SER A 38 -10.54 6.80 21.82
C SER A 38 -9.32 6.49 20.95
N ILE A 39 -8.69 7.54 20.41
CA ILE A 39 -7.57 7.44 19.48
C ILE A 39 -6.33 6.88 20.18
N LYS A 40 -5.78 5.80 19.63
CA LYS A 40 -4.49 5.24 20.03
C LYS A 40 -3.45 5.52 18.95
N LEU A 41 -2.28 5.98 19.38
CA LEU A 41 -1.15 6.27 18.50
C LEU A 41 0.04 5.38 18.84
N HIS A 42 0.69 4.86 17.81
CA HIS A 42 1.96 4.14 17.93
C HIS A 42 2.90 4.57 16.81
N ALA A 43 4.21 4.55 17.05
CA ALA A 43 5.21 4.83 16.04
C ALA A 43 6.18 3.65 15.89
N GLU A 44 6.37 3.21 14.66
CA GLU A 44 7.29 2.13 14.30
C GLU A 44 8.47 2.70 13.50
N PRO A 45 9.73 2.45 13.90
CA PRO A 45 10.89 2.88 13.13
C PRO A 45 11.00 2.06 11.84
N ILE A 46 11.23 2.73 10.73
CA ILE A 46 11.36 2.10 9.40
C ILE A 46 12.76 2.24 8.79
N GLY A 47 13.71 2.79 9.56
CA GLY A 47 15.11 3.00 9.17
C GLY A 47 15.44 4.45 8.81
N GLU A 48 16.71 4.81 8.96
CA GLU A 48 17.26 6.13 8.56
C GLU A 48 16.50 7.34 9.13
N GLY A 49 16.04 7.24 10.38
CA GLY A 49 15.27 8.30 11.05
C GLY A 49 13.84 8.47 10.51
N ASN A 50 13.35 7.55 9.67
CA ASN A 50 11.96 7.52 9.25
C ASN A 50 11.14 6.65 10.21
N TYR A 51 9.89 7.05 10.45
CA TYR A 51 8.92 6.35 11.27
C TYR A 51 7.57 6.29 10.53
N ILE A 52 6.82 5.23 10.77
CA ILE A 52 5.38 5.22 10.51
C ILE A 52 4.66 5.46 11.81
N VAL A 53 3.75 6.41 11.80
CA VAL A 53 2.80 6.58 12.89
C VAL A 53 1.50 5.89 12.50
N LEU A 54 1.04 4.96 13.33
CA LEU A 54 -0.23 4.29 13.25
C LEU A 54 -1.24 4.97 14.17
N MET A 55 -2.44 5.19 13.64
CA MET A 55 -3.60 5.64 14.39
C MET A 55 -4.66 4.55 14.38
N GLU A 56 -5.04 4.08 15.56
CA GLU A 56 -6.15 3.14 15.73
C GLU A 56 -7.34 3.86 16.37
N VAL A 57 -8.49 3.74 15.70
CA VAL A 57 -9.76 4.27 16.17
C VAL A 57 -10.77 3.11 16.20
N PRO A 58 -11.31 2.75 17.38
CA PRO A 58 -12.40 1.78 17.46
C PRO A 58 -13.62 2.27 16.68
N GLU A 59 -14.24 1.39 15.89
CA GLU A 59 -15.38 1.80 15.06
C GLU A 59 -16.61 2.13 15.91
N GLU A 60 -16.77 1.42 17.03
CA GLU A 60 -17.83 1.68 18.01
C GLU A 60 -17.80 3.10 18.61
N ASP A 61 -16.69 3.82 18.50
CA ASP A 61 -16.61 5.20 18.97
C ASP A 61 -17.38 6.17 18.08
N PHE A 62 -17.57 5.86 16.79
CA PHE A 62 -18.34 6.71 15.89
C PHE A 62 -19.84 6.70 16.21
N ALA A 63 -20.35 5.62 16.80
CA ALA A 63 -21.73 5.56 17.29
C ALA A 63 -22.01 6.62 18.37
N LYS A 64 -20.99 7.05 19.14
CA LYS A 64 -21.10 8.11 20.15
C LYS A 64 -21.34 9.49 19.55
N LEU A 65 -21.09 9.65 18.25
CA LEU A 65 -21.17 10.92 17.54
C LEU A 65 -22.50 11.11 16.80
N THR A 66 -23.44 10.17 16.96
CA THR A 66 -24.77 10.22 16.30
C THR A 66 -25.69 11.34 16.79
N ASP A 67 -25.33 12.02 17.90
CA ASP A 67 -26.00 13.25 18.33
C ASP A 67 -25.54 14.49 17.52
N ILE A 68 -24.41 14.40 16.80
CA ILE A 68 -23.82 15.46 15.97
C ILE A 68 -24.00 15.13 14.49
N PHE A 69 -23.78 13.87 14.12
CA PHE A 69 -23.88 13.36 12.75
C PHE A 69 -25.14 12.52 12.56
N PRO A 70 -25.82 12.62 11.41
CA PRO A 70 -27.01 11.81 11.08
C PRO A 70 -26.83 10.30 11.19
N SER A 71 -25.62 9.77 11.02
CA SER A 71 -25.32 8.34 11.16
C SER A 71 -23.86 8.09 11.53
N GLU A 72 -23.57 6.86 11.96
CA GLU A 72 -22.20 6.37 12.18
C GLU A 72 -21.36 6.45 10.89
N GLU A 73 -21.95 6.08 9.75
CA GLU A 73 -21.30 6.14 8.43
C GLU A 73 -20.90 7.57 8.05
N GLU A 74 -21.75 8.56 8.34
CA GLU A 74 -21.45 9.96 8.09
C GLU A 74 -20.35 10.50 9.02
N ALA A 75 -20.38 10.12 10.30
CA ALA A 75 -19.32 10.47 11.25
C ALA A 75 -17.96 9.90 10.83
N LEU A 76 -17.94 8.63 10.42
CA LEU A 76 -16.74 7.96 9.90
C LEU A 76 -16.25 8.64 8.61
N GLY A 77 -17.15 8.94 7.67
CA GLY A 77 -16.80 9.61 6.41
C GLY A 77 -16.22 11.01 6.61
N ALA A 78 -16.76 11.78 7.55
CA ALA A 78 -16.27 13.11 7.91
C ALA A 78 -14.88 13.04 8.57
N PHE A 79 -14.68 12.10 9.50
CA PHE A 79 -13.38 11.86 10.11
C PHE A 79 -12.34 11.44 9.07
N MET A 80 -12.70 10.53 8.18
CA MET A 80 -11.83 10.04 7.11
C MET A 80 -11.36 11.15 6.18
N THR A 81 -12.29 12.00 5.74
CA THR A 81 -11.97 13.17 4.91
C THR A 81 -10.96 14.07 5.62
N THR A 82 -11.23 14.41 6.89
CA THR A 82 -10.36 15.28 7.70
C THR A 82 -8.97 14.65 7.91
N ALA A 83 -8.91 13.34 8.17
CA ALA A 83 -7.66 12.63 8.36
C ALA A 83 -6.83 12.56 7.08
N GLN A 84 -7.47 12.30 5.93
CA GLN A 84 -6.81 12.28 4.62
C GLN A 84 -6.26 13.65 4.22
N GLU A 85 -7.03 14.73 4.44
CA GLU A 85 -6.55 16.11 4.26
C GLU A 85 -5.34 16.42 5.14
N ALA A 86 -5.31 15.87 6.35
CA ALA A 86 -4.17 15.96 7.26
C ALA A 86 -3.00 15.01 6.91
N GLY A 87 -3.07 14.27 5.80
CA GLY A 87 -2.00 13.38 5.32
C GLY A 87 -1.97 12.00 6.00
N TRP A 88 -3.11 11.51 6.48
CA TRP A 88 -3.28 10.13 6.93
C TRP A 88 -3.85 9.25 5.82
N GLU A 89 -3.30 8.06 5.69
CA GLU A 89 -3.78 7.04 4.75
C GLU A 89 -4.44 5.89 5.50
N ILE A 90 -5.44 5.25 4.91
CA ILE A 90 -5.97 3.97 5.43
C ILE A 90 -4.86 2.93 5.34
N VAL A 91 -4.64 2.17 6.42
CA VAL A 91 -3.75 1.01 6.37
C VAL A 91 -4.39 -0.06 5.47
N PRO A 92 -3.79 -0.40 4.32
CA PRO A 92 -4.36 -1.40 3.41
C PRO A 92 -4.51 -2.75 4.11
N GLN A 93 -5.73 -3.30 4.12
CA GLN A 93 -6.03 -4.61 4.72
C GLN A 93 -6.00 -5.76 3.70
N SER A 94 -6.00 -5.44 2.42
CA SER A 94 -5.96 -6.40 1.32
C SER A 94 -5.18 -5.83 0.15
N TYR A 95 -4.80 -6.69 -0.78
CA TYR A 95 -4.09 -6.29 -1.99
C TYR A 95 -4.49 -7.17 -3.17
N VAL A 96 -4.23 -6.68 -4.37
CA VAL A 96 -4.27 -7.43 -5.63
C VAL A 96 -2.88 -7.40 -6.25
N VAL A 97 -2.40 -8.54 -6.77
CA VAL A 97 -1.15 -8.56 -7.56
C VAL A 97 -1.50 -8.44 -9.02
N TYR A 98 -0.80 -7.58 -9.75
CA TYR A 98 -1.05 -7.29 -11.16
C TYR A 98 0.22 -7.46 -12.00
N HIS A 99 0.05 -8.03 -13.18
CA HIS A 99 1.08 -8.06 -14.23
C HIS A 99 0.42 -8.02 -15.60
N ALA A 100 1.14 -7.50 -16.60
CA ALA A 100 0.73 -7.53 -17.98
C ALA A 100 1.95 -7.70 -18.90
N GLU A 101 1.75 -8.42 -19.99
CA GLU A 101 2.78 -8.67 -21.00
C GLU A 101 2.15 -8.82 -22.39
N PHE A 102 2.99 -8.75 -23.42
CA PHE A 102 2.57 -8.99 -24.79
C PHE A 102 2.79 -10.47 -25.15
N GLU A 103 1.72 -11.13 -25.57
CA GLU A 103 1.76 -12.41 -26.28
C GLU A 103 1.63 -12.14 -27.79
N GLY A 104 2.77 -11.93 -28.46
CA GLY A 104 2.78 -11.45 -29.85
C GLY A 104 2.34 -9.98 -29.91
N ASP A 105 1.27 -9.69 -30.64
CA ASP A 105 0.69 -8.35 -30.75
C ASP A 105 -0.45 -8.10 -29.74
N LEU A 106 -0.80 -9.11 -28.93
CA LEU A 106 -1.92 -9.04 -27.99
C LEU A 106 -1.40 -8.76 -26.57
N LEU A 107 -1.89 -7.68 -25.96
CA LEU A 107 -1.66 -7.42 -24.55
C LEU A 107 -2.53 -8.37 -23.72
N ILE A 108 -1.89 -9.20 -22.90
CA ILE A 108 -2.54 -10.04 -21.90
C ILE A 108 -2.17 -9.54 -20.52
N ALA A 109 -3.18 -9.40 -19.68
CA ALA A 109 -3.06 -8.96 -18.30
C ALA A 109 -3.60 -10.02 -17.35
N ALA A 110 -3.04 -10.09 -16.15
CA ALA A 110 -3.52 -10.99 -15.12
C ALA A 110 -3.50 -10.33 -13.75
N VAL A 111 -4.49 -10.70 -12.93
CA VAL A 111 -4.58 -10.29 -11.53
C VAL A 111 -4.68 -11.50 -10.62
N LYS A 112 -4.00 -11.45 -9.48
CA LYS A 112 -4.12 -12.45 -8.41
C LYS A 112 -4.77 -11.82 -7.20
N THR A 113 -5.81 -12.48 -6.72
CA THR A 113 -6.58 -12.13 -5.52
C THR A 113 -6.73 -13.36 -4.64
N GLU A 114 -7.34 -13.23 -3.47
CA GLU A 114 -7.66 -14.38 -2.60
C GLU A 114 -8.54 -15.43 -3.30
N GLU A 115 -9.36 -15.01 -4.27
CA GLU A 115 -10.22 -15.88 -5.09
C GLU A 115 -9.44 -16.70 -6.14
N GLY A 116 -8.16 -16.38 -6.35
CA GLY A 116 -7.31 -16.98 -7.39
C GLY A 116 -6.84 -15.98 -8.45
N ILE A 117 -6.31 -16.53 -9.55
CA ILE A 117 -5.77 -15.76 -10.68
C ILE A 117 -6.81 -15.66 -11.79
N SER A 118 -7.03 -14.45 -12.30
CA SER A 118 -7.82 -14.22 -13.52
C SER A 118 -6.99 -13.53 -14.59
N LYS A 119 -7.10 -14.05 -15.82
CA LYS A 119 -6.45 -13.53 -17.02
C LYS A 119 -7.47 -12.77 -17.87
N HIS A 120 -7.01 -11.68 -18.49
CA HIS A 120 -7.82 -10.77 -19.28
C HIS A 120 -7.04 -10.38 -20.52
N ASP A 121 -7.69 -10.43 -21.67
CA ASP A 121 -7.16 -9.85 -22.89
C ASP A 121 -7.51 -8.35 -22.96
N GLN A 122 -7.06 -7.70 -24.03
CA GLN A 122 -7.31 -6.28 -24.26
C GLN A 122 -8.81 -5.91 -24.29
N LEU A 123 -9.71 -6.84 -24.62
CA LEU A 123 -11.16 -6.59 -24.71
C LEU A 123 -11.84 -6.60 -23.33
N HIS A 124 -11.26 -7.30 -22.36
CA HIS A 124 -11.84 -7.46 -21.00
C HIS A 124 -11.03 -6.73 -19.91
N LEU A 125 -10.13 -5.83 -20.31
CA LEU A 125 -9.29 -5.06 -19.40
C LEU A 125 -10.10 -4.20 -18.41
N GLU A 126 -11.26 -3.68 -18.83
CA GLU A 126 -12.13 -2.88 -17.97
C GLU A 126 -12.67 -3.68 -16.78
N GLU A 127 -13.07 -4.93 -16.99
CA GLU A 127 -13.56 -5.82 -15.92
C GLU A 127 -12.47 -6.10 -14.89
N MET A 128 -11.24 -6.33 -15.36
CA MET A 128 -10.07 -6.49 -14.50
C MET A 128 -9.82 -5.24 -13.66
N ILE A 129 -9.91 -4.06 -14.26
CA ILE A 129 -9.64 -2.80 -13.56
C ILE A 129 -10.72 -2.52 -12.52
N GLN A 130 -12.00 -2.76 -12.85
CA GLN A 130 -13.08 -2.69 -11.87
C GLN A 130 -12.86 -3.66 -10.70
N LYS A 131 -12.25 -4.83 -10.94
CA LYS A 131 -11.83 -5.73 -9.86
C LYS A 131 -10.69 -5.13 -9.03
N MET A 132 -9.68 -4.54 -9.67
CA MET A 132 -8.52 -3.94 -8.99
C MET A 132 -8.90 -2.74 -8.12
N LEU A 133 -9.83 -1.89 -8.56
CA LEU A 133 -10.27 -0.69 -7.84
C LEU A 133 -10.88 -1.01 -6.46
N ARG A 134 -11.40 -2.23 -6.27
CA ARG A 134 -11.93 -2.71 -4.98
C ARG A 134 -10.85 -2.98 -3.94
N TYR A 135 -9.58 -3.07 -4.35
CA TYR A 135 -8.47 -3.33 -3.44
C TYR A 135 -7.78 -2.03 -3.06
N PRO A 136 -7.42 -1.85 -1.76
CA PRO A 136 -6.74 -0.64 -1.30
C PRO A 136 -5.28 -0.59 -1.75
N ARG A 137 -4.69 -1.72 -2.19
CA ARG A 137 -3.33 -1.79 -2.70
C ARG A 137 -3.22 -2.66 -3.95
N VAL A 138 -2.45 -2.17 -4.93
CA VAL A 138 -2.12 -2.89 -6.16
C VAL A 138 -0.63 -3.19 -6.14
N ILE A 139 -0.26 -4.47 -6.12
CA ILE A 139 1.13 -4.92 -6.08
C ILE A 139 1.60 -5.19 -7.50
N VAL A 140 2.70 -4.55 -7.89
CA VAL A 140 3.38 -4.81 -9.16
C VAL A 140 4.86 -4.99 -8.93
N TYR A 141 5.52 -5.73 -9.82
CA TYR A 141 6.96 -5.82 -9.78
C TYR A 141 7.63 -4.52 -10.24
N SER A 142 7.31 -4.07 -11.46
CA SER A 142 7.84 -2.85 -12.09
C SER A 142 6.71 -1.86 -12.36
N SER A 143 7.02 -0.56 -12.41
CA SER A 143 6.06 0.47 -12.87
C SER A 143 5.69 0.31 -14.34
N ASP A 144 6.51 -0.39 -15.13
CA ASP A 144 6.30 -0.51 -16.58
C ASP A 144 4.99 -1.23 -16.91
N VAL A 145 4.54 -2.18 -16.07
CA VAL A 145 3.26 -2.85 -16.33
C VAL A 145 2.06 -1.94 -16.11
N LEU A 146 2.21 -0.85 -15.34
CA LEU A 146 1.14 0.12 -15.12
C LEU A 146 0.98 1.08 -16.28
N THR A 147 1.98 1.22 -17.17
CA THR A 147 1.91 2.20 -18.27
C THR A 147 0.75 1.95 -19.22
N TYR A 148 0.24 0.73 -19.28
CA TYR A 148 -0.89 0.36 -20.13
C TYR A 148 -2.25 0.81 -19.56
N ILE A 149 -2.33 1.11 -18.26
CA ILE A 149 -3.60 1.37 -17.57
C ILE A 149 -3.63 2.71 -16.82
N LYS A 150 -2.47 3.27 -16.46
CA LYS A 150 -2.37 4.45 -15.60
C LYS A 150 -3.02 5.71 -16.18
N ASP A 151 -2.97 5.89 -17.51
CA ASP A 151 -3.51 7.10 -18.16
C ASP A 151 -5.05 7.09 -18.17
N LEU A 152 -5.65 5.89 -18.13
CA LEU A 152 -7.09 5.70 -18.09
C LEU A 152 -7.61 5.58 -16.64
N TYR A 153 -6.78 5.08 -15.73
CA TYR A 153 -7.16 4.76 -14.36
C TYR A 153 -6.08 5.21 -13.36
N PRO A 154 -5.96 6.53 -13.12
CA PRO A 154 -4.93 7.10 -12.24
C PRO A 154 -5.05 6.59 -10.79
N GLU A 155 -6.24 6.18 -10.37
CA GLU A 155 -6.47 5.60 -9.04
C GLU A 155 -5.67 4.31 -8.81
N VAL A 156 -5.51 3.47 -9.84
CA VAL A 156 -4.70 2.25 -9.75
C VAL A 156 -3.23 2.57 -9.50
N ASP A 157 -2.70 3.58 -10.19
CA ASP A 157 -1.32 4.05 -10.03
C ASP A 157 -1.08 4.64 -8.64
N SER A 158 -2.03 5.44 -8.13
CA SER A 158 -1.94 6.04 -6.79
C SER A 158 -1.90 4.99 -5.66
N LYS A 159 -2.45 3.81 -5.89
CA LYS A 159 -2.49 2.68 -4.94
C LYS A 159 -1.38 1.66 -5.21
N ALA A 160 -0.45 1.92 -6.12
CA ALA A 160 0.55 0.94 -6.52
C ALA A 160 1.69 0.83 -5.51
N TYR A 161 1.96 -0.40 -5.06
CA TYR A 161 3.18 -0.77 -4.37
C TYR A 161 4.11 -1.49 -5.36
N ILE A 162 5.29 -0.91 -5.60
CA ILE A 162 6.22 -1.35 -6.65
C ILE A 162 7.41 -2.05 -5.99
N VAL A 163 7.45 -3.39 -6.10
CA VAL A 163 8.44 -4.23 -5.43
C VAL A 163 9.87 -3.86 -5.85
N SER A 164 10.12 -3.65 -7.15
CA SER A 164 11.45 -3.29 -7.65
C SER A 164 11.95 -1.95 -7.09
N ARG A 165 11.04 -0.99 -6.84
CA ARG A 165 11.40 0.30 -6.25
C ARG A 165 11.88 0.12 -4.81
N GLU A 166 11.21 -0.71 -4.03
CA GLU A 166 11.59 -0.98 -2.64
C GLU A 166 12.89 -1.79 -2.55
N ILE A 167 13.12 -2.73 -3.46
CA ILE A 167 14.44 -3.39 -3.60
C ILE A 167 15.51 -2.36 -3.94
N ALA A 168 15.29 -1.51 -4.95
CA ALA A 168 16.26 -0.51 -5.39
C ALA A 168 16.58 0.52 -4.29
N ARG A 169 15.60 0.90 -3.47
CA ARG A 169 15.82 1.77 -2.29
C ARG A 169 16.82 1.16 -1.31
N ALA A 170 16.82 -0.16 -1.15
CA ALA A 170 17.67 -0.85 -0.19
C ALA A 170 19.06 -1.23 -0.74
N VAL A 171 19.17 -1.59 -2.03
CA VAL A 171 20.45 -2.08 -2.63
C VAL A 171 20.92 -1.30 -3.86
N GLY A 172 20.30 -0.16 -4.16
CA GLY A 172 20.66 0.75 -5.26
C GLY A 172 20.10 0.36 -6.64
N ARG A 173 19.81 -0.92 -6.88
CA ARG A 173 19.17 -1.40 -8.12
C ARG A 173 18.42 -2.71 -7.88
N ALA A 174 17.22 -2.83 -8.44
CA ALA A 174 16.51 -4.09 -8.52
C ALA A 174 16.95 -4.93 -9.73
N PRO A 175 17.17 -6.25 -9.56
CA PRO A 175 17.28 -7.18 -10.67
C PRO A 175 15.98 -7.28 -11.49
N GLU A 176 15.99 -8.00 -12.61
CA GLU A 176 14.75 -8.36 -13.31
C GLU A 176 14.02 -9.49 -12.57
N LEU A 177 12.70 -9.60 -12.76
CA LEU A 177 11.88 -10.63 -12.09
C LEU A 177 12.36 -12.04 -12.45
N GLU A 178 12.79 -12.24 -13.69
CA GLU A 178 13.35 -13.49 -14.22
C GLU A 178 14.66 -13.89 -13.53
N ASP A 179 15.48 -12.92 -13.12
CA ASP A 179 16.71 -13.20 -12.39
C ASP A 179 16.43 -13.58 -10.95
N ILE A 180 15.44 -12.94 -10.32
CA ILE A 180 14.96 -13.32 -8.99
C ILE A 180 14.35 -14.74 -9.05
N ALA A 181 13.56 -15.04 -10.08
CA ALA A 181 12.92 -16.35 -10.24
C ALA A 181 13.91 -17.52 -10.21
N LYS A 182 15.09 -17.35 -10.83
CA LYS A 182 16.18 -18.35 -10.80
C LYS A 182 16.65 -18.65 -9.38
N LEU A 183 16.69 -17.65 -8.50
CA LEU A 183 17.10 -17.81 -7.09
C LEU A 183 16.04 -18.55 -6.27
N TYR A 184 14.77 -18.42 -6.64
CA TYR A 184 13.64 -19.10 -6.01
C TYR A 184 13.30 -20.45 -6.66
N GLY A 185 13.97 -20.82 -7.77
CA GLY A 185 13.66 -22.03 -8.52
C GLY A 185 12.24 -22.03 -9.10
N LYS A 186 11.72 -20.85 -9.45
CA LYS A 186 10.35 -20.67 -9.95
C LYS A 186 10.35 -20.50 -11.45
N ASP A 187 9.33 -21.06 -12.09
CA ASP A 187 9.05 -20.79 -13.49
C ASP A 187 8.22 -19.51 -13.60
N VAL A 188 8.76 -18.51 -14.30
CA VAL A 188 8.10 -17.23 -14.58
C VAL A 188 7.90 -17.01 -16.08
N SER A 189 7.94 -18.09 -16.87
CA SER A 189 7.56 -18.05 -18.28
C SER A 189 6.06 -17.83 -18.51
N THR A 190 5.25 -17.95 -17.45
CA THR A 190 3.81 -17.71 -17.45
C THR A 190 3.43 -16.54 -16.55
N LEU A 191 2.35 -15.85 -16.90
CA LEU A 191 1.75 -14.81 -16.06
C LEU A 191 1.44 -15.30 -14.65
N GLU A 192 0.94 -16.53 -14.51
CA GLU A 192 0.67 -17.13 -13.19
C GLU A 192 1.93 -17.26 -12.35
N GLY A 193 3.02 -17.79 -12.94
CA GLY A 193 4.30 -17.93 -12.26
C GLY A 193 4.87 -16.59 -11.82
N LYS A 194 4.74 -15.55 -12.66
CA LYS A 194 5.13 -14.17 -12.33
C LYS A 194 4.32 -13.63 -11.15
N LEU A 195 3.00 -13.74 -11.18
CA LEU A 195 2.12 -13.26 -10.11
C LEU A 195 2.39 -13.96 -8.77
N GLU A 196 2.60 -15.28 -8.81
CA GLU A 196 2.96 -16.06 -7.62
C GLU A 196 4.30 -15.65 -7.03
N LEU A 197 5.32 -15.44 -7.89
CA LEU A 197 6.61 -14.97 -7.43
C LEU A 197 6.48 -13.58 -6.79
N ILE A 198 5.78 -12.64 -7.44
CA ILE A 198 5.59 -11.29 -6.90
C ILE A 198 4.93 -11.33 -5.52
N GLU A 199 3.90 -12.15 -5.34
CA GLU A 199 3.28 -12.34 -4.02
C GLU A 199 4.25 -12.94 -3.00
N GLU A 200 5.06 -13.92 -3.40
CA GLU A 200 6.06 -14.54 -2.53
C GLU A 200 7.11 -13.52 -2.04
N LEU A 201 7.48 -12.54 -2.88
CA LEU A 201 8.41 -11.46 -2.50
C LEU A 201 7.86 -10.55 -1.40
N LEU A 202 6.53 -10.47 -1.21
CA LEU A 202 5.93 -9.67 -0.14
C LEU A 202 6.13 -10.27 1.25
N ARG A 203 6.48 -11.56 1.34
CA ARG A 203 6.61 -12.25 2.62
C ARG A 203 7.85 -11.83 3.39
N ASN A 204 8.87 -11.33 2.71
CA ASN A 204 10.17 -10.88 3.24
C ASN A 204 10.92 -11.91 4.12
N PRO A 205 12.27 -11.95 4.10
CA PRO A 205 13.18 -11.18 3.25
C PRO A 205 13.20 -11.67 1.78
N VAL A 206 13.58 -10.78 0.86
CA VAL A 206 13.75 -11.05 -0.57
C VAL A 206 15.18 -11.52 -0.86
N LYS A 207 15.33 -12.65 -1.54
CA LYS A 207 16.63 -13.17 -2.00
C LYS A 207 17.05 -12.49 -3.29
N LEU A 208 18.26 -11.94 -3.29
CA LEU A 208 18.90 -11.30 -4.44
C LEU A 208 20.27 -11.94 -4.69
N PRO A 209 20.90 -11.70 -5.86
CA PRO A 209 22.23 -12.25 -6.15
C PRO A 209 23.32 -11.83 -5.14
N GLY A 210 23.16 -10.65 -4.52
CA GLY A 210 24.10 -10.09 -3.55
C GLY A 210 23.78 -10.39 -2.08
N GLY A 211 22.71 -11.13 -1.78
CA GLY A 211 22.27 -11.41 -0.41
C GLY A 211 20.75 -11.27 -0.24
N GLU A 212 20.31 -11.19 1.01
CA GLU A 212 18.90 -10.99 1.36
C GLU A 212 18.62 -9.54 1.75
N VAL A 213 17.44 -9.06 1.39
CA VAL A 213 17.00 -7.69 1.71
C VAL A 213 15.60 -7.70 2.30
N ASN A 214 15.37 -6.86 3.30
CA ASN A 214 14.03 -6.57 3.81
C ASN A 214 13.48 -5.37 3.03
N ILE A 215 12.42 -5.57 2.25
CA ILE A 215 11.68 -4.46 1.67
C ILE A 215 10.59 -4.00 2.64
N LYS A 216 10.15 -2.75 2.49
CA LYS A 216 9.01 -2.23 3.26
C LYS A 216 7.79 -3.13 3.05
N PRO A 217 6.94 -3.36 4.05
CA PRO A 217 5.69 -4.09 3.85
C PRO A 217 4.74 -3.35 2.88
N TYR A 218 3.90 -4.09 2.14
CA TYR A 218 2.96 -3.51 1.17
C TYR A 218 1.95 -2.52 1.78
N TYR A 219 1.66 -2.70 3.07
CA TYR A 219 0.74 -1.85 3.79
C TYR A 219 1.36 -0.51 4.17
N TYR A 220 2.67 -0.28 3.94
CA TYR A 220 3.29 1.03 4.21
C TYR A 220 2.72 2.13 3.29
N PRO A 221 2.79 3.41 3.71
CA PRO A 221 2.37 4.54 2.89
C PRO A 221 3.12 4.59 1.57
N VAL A 222 2.43 4.97 0.49
CA VAL A 222 3.04 5.03 -0.86
C VAL A 222 3.92 6.28 -0.98
N GLU A 223 3.59 7.35 -0.26
CA GLU A 223 4.34 8.60 -0.22
C GLU A 223 5.32 8.64 0.97
N VAL A 224 6.57 8.23 0.73
CA VAL A 224 7.74 8.56 1.57
C VAL A 224 8.94 8.85 0.69
#